data_AF-B4WPU9-F1
#
_entry.id   AF-B4WPU9-F1
#
_cell.length_a   1.000
_cell.length_b   1.000
_cell.length_c   1.000
_cell.angle_alpha   90.00
_cell.angle_beta   90.00
_cell.angle_gamma   90.00
#
_symmetry.space_group_name_H-M   'P 1'
#
loop_
_entity.id
_entity.type
_entity.pdbx_description
1 polymer ?
#
loop_
_entity_poly.entity_id
_entity_poly.type
_entity_poly.pdbx_seq_one_letter_code
_entity_poly.pdbx_strand_id
1 'polypeptide(L)'
;MHRYTSEDSCGSLKAPAGGDSKQNDKSLSTFAVACQSRYSKRLIMSSQDNYTPPKVWQWKTESGGTWASINRPIAGPTHDKKLPIGKHPFQLYSMGTPNGQKVTILFEELLALGETEAEYDAHLIKISDGDQFSSGFVKVNPNSKIPALVDRSTPTPIRVFESGSILLYLAEKFGHFIPTALPSRTECLSWLFWQMGSAPYVGGGFGHFYSYAPNKIKYCIDRFTMETKRQLDVLNRQLETHQFVAGDNYTIADIAIWPW
;
A
#
# COMPACT_ATOMS: atom_id res chain seq x y z
N MET A 1 -38.49 -2.70 -36.45
CA MET A 1 -39.33 -2.59 -35.23
C MET A 1 -38.76 -1.47 -34.38
N HIS A 2 -39.66 -0.61 -33.90
CA HIS A 2 -39.52 0.82 -33.63
C HIS A 2 -38.30 1.35 -32.83
N ARG A 3 -37.64 2.35 -33.44
CA ARG A 3 -37.08 3.53 -32.76
C ARG A 3 -38.21 4.53 -32.51
N TYR A 4 -38.16 5.28 -31.41
CA TYR A 4 -38.93 6.51 -31.25
C TYR A 4 -38.00 7.67 -30.84
N THR A 5 -38.04 8.70 -31.66
CA THR A 5 -37.53 10.06 -31.48
C THR A 5 -38.72 10.99 -31.66
N SER A 6 -38.91 11.99 -30.78
CA SER A 6 -39.57 13.29 -30.99
C SER A 6 -39.84 13.87 -29.58
N GLU A 7 -39.20 14.96 -29.13
CA GLU A 7 -39.50 16.36 -29.46
C GLU A 7 -41.00 16.65 -29.58
N ASP A 8 -41.54 17.36 -28.59
CA ASP A 8 -42.75 18.18 -28.67
C ASP A 8 -42.94 18.90 -27.33
N SER A 9 -43.46 20.12 -27.21
CA SER A 9 -43.44 21.33 -28.03
C SER A 9 -44.08 22.39 -27.11
N CYS A 10 -43.54 23.61 -27.12
CA CYS A 10 -44.01 24.71 -26.27
C CYS A 10 -45.35 25.23 -26.83
N GLY A 11 -46.45 24.82 -26.21
CA GLY A 11 -47.82 25.22 -26.55
C GLY A 11 -48.26 26.46 -25.78
N SER A 12 -48.40 27.55 -26.51
CA SER A 12 -48.96 28.84 -26.10
C SER A 12 -50.47 28.76 -25.84
N LEU A 13 -50.93 29.34 -24.73
CA LEU A 13 -52.36 29.59 -24.49
C LEU A 13 -52.63 31.05 -24.15
N LYS A 14 -53.59 31.59 -24.91
CA LYS A 14 -54.05 32.98 -25.00
C LYS A 14 -54.83 33.41 -23.75
N ALA A 15 -54.75 34.70 -23.44
CA ALA A 15 -55.60 35.39 -22.47
C ALA A 15 -57.04 35.61 -23.01
N PRO A 16 -58.09 35.61 -22.17
CA PRO A 16 -59.38 36.18 -22.52
C PRO A 16 -59.54 37.61 -21.97
N ALA A 17 -60.37 38.39 -22.66
CA ALA A 17 -60.72 39.76 -22.36
C ALA A 17 -61.98 39.88 -21.48
N GLY A 18 -61.99 40.89 -20.60
CA GLY A 18 -63.16 41.70 -20.22
C GLY A 18 -64.17 41.12 -19.20
N GLY A 19 -64.30 41.78 -18.03
CA GLY A 19 -65.44 41.63 -17.15
C GLY A 19 -65.19 42.09 -15.70
N ASP A 20 -65.63 43.30 -15.38
CA ASP A 20 -65.59 43.93 -14.05
C ASP A 20 -66.47 43.18 -13.02
N SER A 21 -65.92 42.84 -11.84
CA SER A 21 -66.66 42.87 -10.56
C SER A 21 -65.72 42.70 -9.37
N LYS A 22 -65.87 43.60 -8.39
CA LYS A 22 -65.17 43.63 -7.10
C LYS A 22 -65.54 42.41 -6.26
N GLN A 23 -64.56 41.64 -5.76
CA GLN A 23 -64.56 41.11 -4.38
C GLN A 23 -63.30 40.32 -4.00
N ASN A 24 -62.73 40.72 -2.85
CA ASN A 24 -61.95 39.94 -1.89
C ASN A 24 -60.70 39.18 -2.35
N ASP A 25 -59.65 40.00 -2.44
CA ASP A 25 -58.30 39.75 -1.96
C ASP A 25 -58.29 39.03 -0.59
N LYS A 26 -57.83 37.76 -0.55
CA LYS A 26 -57.34 36.93 0.59
C LYS A 26 -57.62 35.42 0.39
N SER A 27 -56.97 34.80 -0.60
CA SER A 27 -56.80 33.32 -0.57
C SER A 27 -55.65 32.78 -1.43
N LEU A 28 -54.97 33.60 -2.22
CA LEU A 28 -53.88 33.16 -3.11
C LEU A 28 -52.46 33.33 -2.54
N SER A 29 -52.30 33.76 -1.28
CA SER A 29 -50.97 33.95 -0.67
C SER A 29 -50.47 32.78 0.17
N THR A 30 -51.27 31.73 0.41
CA THR A 30 -50.88 30.65 1.35
C THR A 30 -50.44 29.35 0.66
N PHE A 31 -50.65 29.19 -0.64
CA PHE A 31 -50.18 28.00 -1.38
C PHE A 31 -48.82 28.17 -2.09
N ALA A 32 -48.42 29.42 -2.40
CA ALA A 32 -47.11 29.68 -3.04
C ALA A 32 -45.93 29.62 -2.05
N VAL A 33 -46.16 29.93 -0.77
CA VAL A 33 -45.11 29.93 0.27
C VAL A 33 -44.74 28.51 0.74
N ALA A 34 -45.63 27.54 0.60
CA ALA A 34 -45.38 26.15 0.99
C ALA A 34 -44.57 25.34 -0.05
N CYS A 35 -44.47 25.81 -1.30
CA CYS A 35 -43.69 25.14 -2.36
C CYS A 35 -42.23 25.62 -2.39
N GLN A 36 -41.96 26.90 -2.13
CA GLN A 36 -40.58 27.43 -2.01
C GLN A 36 -39.88 26.94 -0.73
N SER A 37 -40.62 26.67 0.34
CA SER A 37 -40.09 26.11 1.60
C SER A 37 -39.60 24.66 1.46
N ARG A 38 -40.21 23.85 0.57
CA ARG A 38 -39.76 22.47 0.31
C ARG A 38 -38.61 22.39 -0.70
N TYR A 39 -38.44 23.39 -1.56
CA TYR A 39 -37.29 23.47 -2.46
C TYR A 39 -36.01 23.95 -1.75
N SER A 40 -36.11 24.80 -0.71
CA SER A 40 -34.95 25.20 0.10
C SER A 40 -34.45 24.14 1.09
N LYS A 41 -35.25 23.11 1.40
CA LYS A 41 -34.83 22.00 2.29
C LYS A 41 -34.25 20.78 1.56
N ARG A 42 -34.08 20.85 0.23
CA ARG A 42 -33.49 19.77 -0.59
C ARG A 42 -32.18 20.16 -1.29
N LEU A 43 -31.52 21.20 -0.80
CA LEU A 43 -30.13 21.56 -1.12
C LEU A 43 -29.32 21.64 0.19
N ILE A 44 -29.28 20.53 0.94
CA ILE A 44 -28.20 20.27 1.88
C ILE A 44 -27.60 18.93 1.47
N MET A 45 -26.97 18.91 0.30
CA MET A 45 -26.13 17.80 -0.14
C MET A 45 -24.79 18.39 -0.56
N SER A 46 -23.78 18.00 0.22
CA SER A 46 -22.34 18.16 0.04
C SER A 46 -21.81 19.56 -0.25
N SER A 47 -21.58 20.35 0.81
CA SER A 47 -20.34 21.11 0.84
C SER A 47 -19.22 20.10 1.12
N GLN A 48 -18.62 19.54 0.08
CA GLN A 48 -17.24 19.07 0.20
C GLN A 48 -16.43 20.33 0.50
N ASP A 49 -16.12 20.56 1.78
CA ASP A 49 -15.10 21.55 2.13
C ASP A 49 -13.83 21.12 1.41
N ASN A 50 -13.46 21.88 0.36
CA ASN A 50 -12.25 21.64 -0.39
C ASN A 50 -11.06 21.86 0.54
N TYR A 51 -10.48 20.76 1.02
CA TYR A 51 -9.29 20.81 1.85
C TYR A 51 -8.17 21.55 1.12
N THR A 52 -7.64 22.60 1.77
CA THR A 52 -6.48 23.34 1.28
C THR A 52 -5.28 22.96 2.16
N PRO A 53 -4.26 22.26 1.62
CA PRO A 53 -3.04 21.95 2.36
C PRO A 53 -2.40 23.22 2.94
N PRO A 54 -1.93 23.22 4.19
CA PRO A 54 -1.23 24.38 4.76
C PRO A 54 0.11 24.58 4.05
N LYS A 55 0.61 25.83 4.05
CA LYS A 55 1.95 26.16 3.50
C LYS A 55 3.08 25.33 4.13
N VAL A 56 2.94 25.03 5.42
CA VAL A 56 3.83 24.14 6.15
C VAL A 56 2.97 23.09 6.82
N TRP A 57 3.22 21.81 6.50
CA TRP A 57 2.52 20.69 7.13
C TRP A 57 2.84 20.63 8.63
N GLN A 58 1.83 20.32 9.44
CA GLN A 58 1.94 20.19 10.89
C GLN A 58 1.39 18.83 11.32
N TRP A 59 2.09 18.16 12.23
CA TRP A 59 1.63 16.88 12.78
C TRP A 59 0.54 17.14 13.82
N LYS A 60 -0.72 17.12 13.39
CA LYS A 60 -1.90 17.16 14.25
C LYS A 60 -2.34 15.72 14.53
N THR A 61 -2.43 15.32 15.79
CA THR A 61 -2.52 13.92 16.27
C THR A 61 -3.83 13.18 15.99
N GLU A 62 -4.61 13.60 14.99
CA GLU A 62 -5.81 12.89 14.55
C GLU A 62 -5.55 12.14 13.23
N SER A 63 -4.53 11.28 13.20
CA SER A 63 -4.47 10.27 12.15
C SER A 63 -5.29 9.08 12.65
N GLY A 64 -6.55 8.95 12.23
CA GLY A 64 -7.30 7.71 12.46
C GLY A 64 -6.71 6.55 11.66
N GLY A 65 -6.95 5.31 12.09
CA GLY A 65 -6.57 4.08 11.38
C GLY A 65 -5.68 3.13 12.18
N THR A 66 -5.52 1.89 11.71
CA THR A 66 -4.87 0.78 12.44
C THR A 66 -3.44 1.08 12.91
N TRP A 67 -2.72 1.95 12.20
CA TRP A 67 -1.29 2.23 12.43
C TRP A 67 -1.00 3.60 13.04
N ALA A 68 -2.04 4.30 13.51
CA ALA A 68 -1.95 5.64 14.07
C ALA A 68 -0.99 5.75 15.27
N SER A 69 -0.91 4.70 16.09
CA SER A 69 -0.09 4.65 17.30
C SER A 69 1.42 4.56 17.01
N ILE A 70 1.81 4.15 15.80
CA ILE A 70 3.22 3.89 15.44
C ILE A 70 3.76 4.84 14.37
N ASN A 71 2.92 5.35 13.48
CA ASN A 71 3.35 6.24 12.39
C ASN A 71 3.69 7.63 12.91
N ARG A 72 4.92 8.10 12.64
CA ARG A 72 5.44 9.38 13.14
C ARG A 72 6.24 10.10 12.04
N PRO A 73 6.32 11.44 12.10
CA PRO A 73 7.13 12.22 11.16
C PRO A 73 8.63 12.24 11.50
N ILE A 74 9.04 11.57 12.58
CA ILE A 74 10.42 11.50 13.07
C ILE A 74 10.88 10.04 13.18
N ALA A 75 12.17 9.82 12.89
CA ALA A 75 12.83 8.53 13.03
C ALA A 75 13.51 8.39 14.41
N GLY A 76 14.14 7.23 14.64
CA GLY A 76 14.95 6.97 15.82
C GLY A 76 14.25 6.18 16.93
N PRO A 77 15.01 5.81 17.97
CA PRO A 77 14.52 4.92 19.01
C PRO A 77 13.53 5.62 19.95
N THR A 78 12.58 4.87 20.50
CA THR A 78 11.62 5.35 21.51
C THR A 78 11.87 4.78 22.89
N HIS A 79 12.59 3.67 22.98
CA HIS A 79 12.86 2.98 24.23
C HIS A 79 14.16 2.18 24.13
N ASP A 80 14.79 1.97 25.28
CA ASP A 80 15.98 1.13 25.38
C ASP A 80 15.59 -0.34 25.53
N LYS A 81 15.99 -1.14 24.55
CA LYS A 81 15.81 -2.58 24.56
C LYS A 81 16.89 -3.22 23.67
N LYS A 82 17.66 -4.14 24.25
CA LYS A 82 18.64 -4.95 23.52
C LYS A 82 17.90 -6.04 22.75
N LEU A 83 18.41 -6.37 21.57
CA LEU A 83 17.91 -7.50 20.80
C LEU A 83 18.49 -8.82 21.35
N PRO A 84 17.70 -9.91 21.38
CA PRO A 84 18.22 -11.24 21.66
C PRO A 84 19.21 -11.69 20.58
N ILE A 85 20.16 -12.54 20.96
CA ILE A 85 21.12 -13.16 20.03
C ILE A 85 21.10 -14.65 20.35
N GLY A 86 20.75 -15.48 19.37
CA GLY A 86 20.78 -16.93 19.48
C GLY A 86 22.14 -17.52 19.10
N LYS A 87 22.15 -18.81 18.78
CA LYS A 87 23.37 -19.60 18.55
C LYS A 87 23.81 -19.64 17.08
N HIS A 88 22.92 -19.31 16.15
CA HIS A 88 23.13 -19.50 14.72
C HIS A 88 23.88 -18.30 14.09
N PRO A 89 24.58 -18.49 12.95
CA PRO A 89 25.36 -17.43 12.32
C PRO A 89 24.51 -16.23 11.91
N PHE A 90 23.25 -16.44 11.54
CA PHE A 90 22.35 -15.37 11.12
C PHE A 90 21.31 -15.04 12.19
N GLN A 91 21.21 -13.75 12.51
CA GLN A 91 20.20 -13.23 13.44
C GLN A 91 19.19 -12.40 12.67
N LEU A 92 18.02 -12.98 12.40
CA LEU A 92 16.93 -12.34 11.66
C LEU A 92 15.93 -11.73 12.65
N TYR A 93 15.72 -10.42 12.56
CA TYR A 93 14.71 -9.70 13.33
C TYR A 93 13.56 -9.33 12.39
N SER A 94 12.44 -10.04 12.51
CA SER A 94 11.40 -10.03 11.48
C SER A 94 9.99 -10.31 12.02
N MET A 95 9.02 -10.30 11.11
CA MET A 95 7.64 -10.73 11.33
C MET A 95 7.13 -11.35 10.02
N GLY A 96 6.22 -12.33 10.09
CA GLY A 96 5.67 -13.09 8.95
C GLY A 96 4.80 -12.31 7.95
N THR A 97 5.12 -11.05 7.70
CA THR A 97 4.60 -10.23 6.59
C THR A 97 5.20 -10.67 5.25
N PRO A 98 4.66 -10.23 4.09
CA PRO A 98 5.27 -10.48 2.78
C PRO A 98 6.77 -10.17 2.73
N ASN A 99 7.24 -9.06 3.31
CA ASN A 99 8.66 -8.72 3.31
C ASN A 99 9.50 -9.63 4.21
N GLY A 100 8.96 -10.09 5.34
CA GLY A 100 9.66 -11.02 6.23
C GLY A 100 9.74 -12.43 5.64
N GLN A 101 8.66 -12.88 4.98
CA GLN A 101 8.57 -14.20 4.34
C GLN A 101 9.64 -14.38 3.26
N LYS A 102 9.97 -13.35 2.48
CA LYS A 102 11.07 -13.39 1.49
C LYS A 102 12.35 -13.97 2.07
N VAL A 103 12.76 -13.45 3.22
CA VAL A 103 14.03 -13.79 3.84
C VAL A 103 13.99 -15.19 4.46
N THR A 104 12.89 -15.55 5.13
CA THR A 104 12.76 -16.90 5.67
C THR A 104 12.66 -17.94 4.57
N ILE A 105 11.95 -17.66 3.47
CA ILE A 105 11.90 -18.55 2.29
C ILE A 105 13.32 -18.78 1.77
N LEU A 106 14.11 -17.73 1.54
CA LEU A 106 15.47 -17.92 1.03
C LEU A 106 16.36 -18.73 2.01
N PHE A 107 16.25 -18.51 3.32
CA PHE A 107 16.98 -19.33 4.28
C PHE A 107 16.57 -20.82 4.20
N GLU A 108 15.26 -21.10 4.17
CA GLU A 108 14.78 -22.48 4.07
C GLU A 108 15.17 -23.13 2.73
N GLU A 109 15.15 -22.37 1.62
CA GLU A 109 15.61 -22.84 0.31
C GLU A 109 17.11 -23.16 0.30
N LEU A 110 17.94 -22.34 0.95
CA LEU A 110 19.37 -22.61 1.13
C LEU A 110 19.60 -23.87 2.01
N LEU A 111 18.87 -23.99 3.12
CA LEU A 111 18.94 -25.17 3.99
C LEU A 111 18.50 -26.44 3.26
N ALA A 112 17.48 -26.35 2.39
CA ALA A 112 17.02 -27.46 1.56
C ALA A 112 18.08 -27.92 0.52
N LEU A 113 18.96 -27.01 0.08
CA LEU A 113 20.13 -27.34 -0.75
C LEU A 113 21.30 -27.94 0.06
N GLY A 114 21.18 -28.03 1.39
CA GLY A 114 22.21 -28.56 2.27
C GLY A 114 23.22 -27.52 2.77
N GLU A 115 22.98 -26.22 2.55
CA GLU A 115 23.82 -25.13 3.06
C GLU A 115 23.64 -24.98 4.58
N THR A 116 24.24 -25.88 5.36
CA THR A 116 24.15 -25.86 6.84
C THR A 116 24.68 -24.57 7.48
N GLU A 117 25.51 -23.81 6.76
CA GLU A 117 25.99 -22.50 7.21
C GLU A 117 24.92 -21.40 7.11
N ALA A 118 23.78 -21.65 6.44
CA ALA A 118 22.63 -20.74 6.33
C ALA A 118 21.69 -20.77 7.54
N GLU A 119 21.97 -21.59 8.55
CA GLU A 119 21.21 -21.67 9.80
C GLU A 119 20.99 -20.29 10.45
N TYR A 120 19.79 -20.05 10.98
CA TYR A 120 19.37 -18.73 11.43
C TYR A 120 18.47 -18.76 12.66
N ASP A 121 18.59 -17.75 13.52
CA ASP A 121 17.64 -17.47 14.59
C ASP A 121 16.65 -16.38 14.12
N ALA A 122 15.37 -16.73 13.99
CA ALA A 122 14.30 -15.79 13.63
C ALA A 122 13.59 -15.23 14.86
N HIS A 123 13.94 -14.00 15.22
CA HIS A 123 13.37 -13.27 16.35
C HIS A 123 12.16 -12.44 15.91
N LEU A 124 11.04 -12.63 16.60
CA LEU A 124 9.81 -11.87 16.34
C LEU A 124 9.95 -10.40 16.76
N ILE A 125 9.61 -9.49 15.85
CA ILE A 125 9.48 -8.05 16.08
C ILE A 125 8.02 -7.66 15.84
N LYS A 126 7.26 -7.42 16.91
CA LYS A 126 5.83 -7.07 16.80
C LYS A 126 5.69 -5.60 16.42
N ILE A 127 5.48 -5.34 15.13
CA ILE A 127 5.45 -3.97 14.60
C ILE A 127 4.29 -3.11 15.16
N SER A 128 3.20 -3.76 15.57
CA SER A 128 2.04 -3.12 16.23
C SER A 128 2.41 -2.55 17.61
N ASP A 129 3.36 -3.18 18.28
CA ASP A 129 3.75 -2.87 19.66
C ASP A 129 4.92 -1.88 19.69
N GLY A 130 5.45 -1.51 18.52
CA GLY A 130 6.55 -0.56 18.38
C GLY A 130 7.94 -1.15 18.63
N ASP A 131 8.10 -2.48 18.64
CA ASP A 131 9.40 -3.16 18.85
C ASP A 131 10.50 -2.69 17.88
N GLN A 132 10.12 -2.32 16.66
CA GLN A 132 11.00 -1.77 15.62
C GLN A 132 11.63 -0.41 16.00
N PHE A 133 11.13 0.26 17.04
CA PHE A 133 11.67 1.50 17.56
C PHE A 133 12.55 1.29 18.80
N SER A 134 12.90 0.06 19.15
CA SER A 134 13.89 -0.20 20.22
C SER A 134 15.29 0.28 19.82
N SER A 135 16.09 0.73 20.79
CA SER A 135 17.48 1.12 20.51
C SER A 135 18.33 -0.01 19.93
N GLY A 136 18.02 -1.28 20.25
CA GLY A 136 18.61 -2.45 19.60
C GLY A 136 18.24 -2.60 18.13
N PHE A 137 16.94 -2.51 17.79
CA PHE A 137 16.48 -2.64 16.40
C PHE A 137 16.97 -1.49 15.51
N VAL A 138 16.91 -0.25 15.99
CA VAL A 138 17.37 0.93 15.24
C VAL A 138 18.87 0.86 14.91
N LYS A 139 19.69 0.21 15.75
CA LYS A 139 21.11 -0.07 15.45
C LYS A 139 21.28 -1.01 14.25
N VAL A 140 20.38 -1.98 14.08
CA VAL A 140 20.40 -2.89 12.92
C VAL A 140 19.81 -2.19 11.69
N ASN A 141 18.63 -1.59 11.82
CA ASN A 141 17.97 -0.85 10.75
C ASN A 141 17.50 0.54 11.23
N PRO A 142 18.16 1.64 10.81
CA PRO A 142 17.76 2.99 11.19
C PRO A 142 16.38 3.39 10.61
N ASN A 143 15.90 2.71 9.56
CA ASN A 143 14.58 2.90 8.98
C ASN A 143 13.44 2.32 9.85
N SER A 144 13.77 1.56 10.90
CA SER A 144 12.79 0.94 11.79
C SER A 144 11.75 0.09 11.05
N LYS A 145 12.19 -0.71 10.06
CA LYS A 145 11.34 -1.66 9.34
C LYS A 145 11.94 -3.06 9.36
N ILE A 146 11.07 -4.07 9.46
CA ILE A 146 11.41 -5.46 9.22
C ILE A 146 11.39 -5.77 7.72
N PRO A 147 12.10 -6.82 7.26
CA PRO A 147 13.10 -7.60 7.99
C PRO A 147 14.42 -6.82 8.17
N ALA A 148 15.19 -7.20 9.20
CA ALA A 148 16.55 -6.75 9.42
C ALA A 148 17.42 -7.94 9.86
N LEU A 149 18.62 -8.06 9.32
CA LEU A 149 19.52 -9.19 9.51
C LEU A 149 20.85 -8.73 10.13
N VAL A 150 21.43 -9.55 10.99
CA VAL A 150 22.84 -9.46 11.38
C VAL A 150 23.53 -10.79 11.05
N ASP A 151 24.48 -10.77 10.12
CA ASP A 151 25.40 -11.87 9.88
C ASP A 151 26.52 -11.82 10.92
N ARG A 152 26.66 -12.91 11.70
CA ARG A 152 27.69 -13.10 12.73
C ARG A 152 28.69 -14.20 12.36
N SER A 153 28.64 -14.74 11.16
CA SER A 153 29.65 -15.70 10.64
C SER A 153 30.99 -15.04 10.33
N THR A 154 31.03 -13.71 10.22
CA THR A 154 32.24 -12.92 9.96
C THR A 154 32.88 -12.41 11.26
N PRO A 155 34.20 -12.13 11.30
CA PRO A 155 34.88 -11.61 12.50
C PRO A 155 34.25 -10.32 13.06
N THR A 156 33.75 -9.47 12.17
CA THR A 156 32.96 -8.29 12.51
C THR A 156 31.53 -8.52 12.01
N PRO A 157 30.51 -8.46 12.87
CA PRO A 157 29.12 -8.65 12.45
C PRO A 157 28.67 -7.64 11.38
N ILE A 158 27.97 -8.11 10.36
CA ILE A 158 27.47 -7.29 9.24
C ILE A 158 25.97 -7.13 9.40
N ARG A 159 25.49 -5.88 9.47
CA ARG A 159 24.04 -5.59 9.43
C ARG A 159 23.57 -5.44 7.99
N VAL A 160 22.43 -6.03 7.67
CA VAL A 160 21.78 -5.93 6.35
C VAL A 160 20.30 -5.67 6.56
N PHE A 161 19.75 -4.66 5.89
CA PHE A 161 18.34 -4.29 5.98
C PHE A 161 17.80 -3.93 4.59
N GLU A 162 16.47 -3.89 4.46
CA GLU A 162 15.72 -4.02 3.19
C GLU A 162 15.70 -5.46 2.69
N SER A 163 14.50 -6.02 2.48
CA SER A 163 14.34 -7.44 2.14
C SER A 163 15.06 -7.82 0.85
N GLY A 164 15.06 -6.95 -0.17
CA GLY A 164 15.79 -7.21 -1.42
C GLY A 164 17.31 -7.19 -1.24
N SER A 165 17.83 -6.33 -0.36
CA SER A 165 19.25 -6.32 -0.02
C SER A 165 19.65 -7.58 0.74
N ILE A 166 18.79 -8.08 1.63
CA ILE A 166 19.04 -9.33 2.36
C ILE A 166 19.04 -10.52 1.40
N LEU A 167 18.05 -10.60 0.48
CA LEU A 167 18.01 -11.65 -0.54
C LEU A 167 19.28 -11.66 -1.38
N LEU A 168 19.68 -10.49 -1.91
CA LEU A 168 20.89 -10.36 -2.72
C LEU A 168 22.15 -10.75 -1.93
N TYR A 169 22.27 -10.29 -0.68
CA TYR A 169 23.40 -10.60 0.18
C TYR A 169 23.56 -12.12 0.41
N LEU A 170 22.47 -12.81 0.76
CA LEU A 170 22.49 -14.25 1.00
C LEU A 170 22.76 -15.03 -0.29
N ALA A 171 22.12 -14.66 -1.40
CA ALA A 171 22.34 -15.28 -2.70
C ALA A 171 23.80 -15.15 -3.17
N GLU A 172 24.43 -14.00 -2.98
CA GLU A 172 25.85 -13.81 -3.29
C GLU A 172 26.77 -14.57 -2.33
N LYS A 173 26.45 -14.59 -1.03
CA LYS A 173 27.26 -15.27 -0.02
C LYS A 173 27.33 -16.77 -0.28
N PHE A 174 26.21 -17.38 -0.63
CA PHE A 174 26.12 -18.83 -0.85
C PHE A 174 26.23 -19.25 -2.32
N GLY A 175 26.15 -18.31 -3.26
CA GLY A 175 26.27 -18.61 -4.69
C GLY A 175 25.04 -19.30 -5.30
N HIS A 176 23.87 -19.20 -4.66
CA HIS A 176 22.61 -19.81 -5.10
C HIS A 176 21.53 -18.77 -5.40
N PHE A 177 20.51 -19.18 -6.17
CA PHE A 177 19.33 -18.36 -6.49
C PHE A 177 19.60 -17.02 -7.21
N ILE A 178 20.82 -16.82 -7.72
CA ILE A 178 21.17 -15.68 -8.57
C ILE A 178 22.14 -16.13 -9.67
N PRO A 179 21.87 -15.78 -10.95
CA PRO A 179 22.80 -16.12 -12.02
C PRO A 179 24.14 -15.36 -11.90
N THR A 180 25.21 -15.95 -12.44
CA THR A 180 26.55 -15.35 -12.50
C THR A 180 26.86 -14.70 -13.84
N ALA A 181 26.30 -15.23 -14.94
CA ALA A 181 26.45 -14.65 -16.27
C ALA A 181 25.78 -13.27 -16.34
N LEU A 182 26.50 -12.28 -16.87
CA LEU A 182 26.06 -10.88 -16.86
C LEU A 182 24.62 -10.67 -17.40
N PRO A 183 24.20 -11.26 -18.54
CA PRO A 183 22.85 -11.01 -19.05
C PRO A 183 21.74 -11.51 -18.12
N SER A 184 21.80 -12.77 -17.70
CA SER A 184 20.77 -13.37 -16.84
C SER A 184 20.79 -12.81 -15.42
N ARG A 185 21.97 -12.45 -14.91
CA ARG A 185 22.09 -11.73 -13.63
C ARG A 185 21.41 -10.37 -13.70
N THR A 186 21.60 -9.65 -14.80
CA THR A 186 20.98 -8.34 -15.01
C THR A 186 19.46 -8.45 -15.07
N GLU A 187 18.92 -9.46 -15.74
CA GLU A 187 17.48 -9.73 -15.79
C GLU A 187 16.91 -10.03 -14.39
N CYS A 188 17.55 -10.93 -13.65
CA CYS A 188 17.18 -11.24 -12.26
C CYS A 188 17.15 -9.99 -11.36
N LEU A 189 18.20 -9.16 -11.43
CA LEU A 189 18.25 -7.91 -10.67
C LEU A 189 17.19 -6.91 -11.13
N SER A 190 16.89 -6.84 -12.42
CA SER A 190 15.85 -5.94 -12.94
C SER A 190 14.48 -6.27 -12.33
N TRP A 191 14.13 -7.55 -12.22
CA TRP A 191 12.89 -8.00 -11.55
C TRP A 191 12.93 -7.85 -10.03
N LEU A 192 14.08 -8.10 -9.39
CA LEU A 192 14.24 -7.84 -7.95
C LEU A 192 14.01 -6.35 -7.62
N PHE A 193 14.63 -5.45 -8.38
CA PHE A 193 14.46 -4.01 -8.18
C PHE A 193 13.08 -3.52 -8.61
N TRP A 194 12.49 -4.10 -9.66
CA TRP A 194 11.07 -3.89 -9.98
C TRP A 194 10.19 -4.19 -8.78
N GLN A 195 10.41 -5.33 -8.11
CA GLN A 195 9.63 -5.75 -6.94
C GLN A 195 9.81 -4.80 -5.75
N MET A 196 11.04 -4.34 -5.49
CA MET A 196 11.32 -3.33 -4.45
C MET A 196 10.60 -2.00 -4.73
N GLY A 197 10.50 -1.60 -6.00
CA GLY A 197 9.81 -0.38 -6.43
C GLY A 197 8.29 -0.51 -6.54
N SER A 198 7.76 -1.71 -6.78
CA SER A 198 6.34 -1.95 -7.06
C SER A 198 5.52 -2.23 -5.79
N ALA A 199 6.05 -3.02 -4.85
CA ALA A 199 5.35 -3.40 -3.62
C ALA A 199 4.84 -2.23 -2.75
N PRO A 200 5.52 -1.06 -2.67
CA PRO A 200 4.96 0.10 -1.97
C PRO A 200 3.60 0.55 -2.51
N TYR A 201 3.31 0.38 -3.80
CA TYR A 201 1.99 0.68 -4.38
C TYR A 201 0.93 -0.35 -3.97
N VAL A 202 1.31 -1.63 -3.84
CA VAL A 202 0.40 -2.71 -3.41
C VAL A 202 0.11 -2.59 -1.92
N GLY A 203 1.12 -2.55 -1.06
CA GLY A 203 0.91 -2.51 0.40
C GLY A 203 0.54 -1.13 0.92
N GLY A 204 1.38 -0.13 0.63
CA GLY A 204 1.24 1.24 1.15
C GLY A 204 0.19 2.07 0.40
N GLY A 205 -0.14 1.69 -0.82
CA GLY A 205 -1.25 2.25 -1.60
C GLY A 205 -2.51 1.41 -1.45
N PHE A 206 -2.64 0.37 -2.28
CA PHE A 206 -3.87 -0.43 -2.40
C PHE A 206 -4.29 -1.02 -1.06
N GLY A 207 -3.45 -1.79 -0.39
CA GLY A 207 -3.74 -2.41 0.91
C GLY A 207 -4.09 -1.39 1.98
N HIS A 208 -3.38 -0.26 2.05
CA HIS A 208 -3.72 0.81 3.00
C HIS A 208 -5.12 1.38 2.74
N PHE A 209 -5.38 1.90 1.55
CA PHE A 209 -6.66 2.57 1.25
C PHE A 209 -7.84 1.60 1.14
N TYR A 210 -7.60 0.36 0.72
CA TYR A 210 -8.62 -0.66 0.57
C TYR A 210 -8.97 -1.33 1.90
N SER A 211 -7.97 -1.62 2.76
CA SER A 211 -8.18 -2.44 3.96
C SER A 211 -8.05 -1.67 5.27
N TYR A 212 -7.06 -0.78 5.42
CA TYR A 212 -6.68 -0.21 6.73
C TYR A 212 -7.15 1.22 6.99
N ALA A 213 -7.37 2.02 5.95
CA ALA A 213 -7.85 3.39 6.10
C ALA A 213 -9.25 3.38 6.75
N PRO A 214 -9.50 4.24 7.76
CA PRO A 214 -10.77 4.25 8.49
C PRO A 214 -11.95 4.66 7.61
N ASN A 215 -11.68 5.45 6.55
CA ASN A 215 -12.66 5.89 5.57
C ASN A 215 -12.27 5.42 4.17
N LYS A 216 -13.26 5.04 3.35
CA LYS A 216 -13.03 4.64 1.96
C LYS A 216 -12.96 5.86 1.06
N ILE A 217 -11.76 6.14 0.54
CA ILE A 217 -11.49 7.29 -0.34
C ILE A 217 -11.46 6.80 -1.77
N LYS A 218 -12.57 6.96 -2.51
CA LYS A 218 -12.74 6.42 -3.87
C LYS A 218 -11.56 6.74 -4.79
N TYR A 219 -11.12 7.99 -4.84
CA TYR A 219 -9.99 8.42 -5.68
C TYR A 219 -8.70 7.63 -5.38
N CYS A 220 -8.35 7.47 -4.11
CA CYS A 220 -7.15 6.73 -3.70
C CYS A 220 -7.29 5.24 -4.00
N ILE A 221 -8.45 4.64 -3.69
CA ILE A 221 -8.72 3.22 -3.96
C ILE A 221 -8.61 2.95 -5.46
N ASP A 222 -9.27 3.73 -6.30
CA ASP A 222 -9.24 3.55 -7.76
C ASP A 222 -7.82 3.68 -8.31
N ARG A 223 -7.07 4.70 -7.87
CA ARG A 223 -5.68 4.93 -8.30
C ARG A 223 -4.80 3.71 -8.01
N PHE A 224 -4.80 3.22 -6.78
CA PHE A 224 -3.90 2.14 -6.39
C PHE A 224 -4.41 0.76 -6.80
N THR A 225 -5.72 0.57 -6.95
CA THR A 225 -6.28 -0.66 -7.54
C THR A 225 -5.89 -0.78 -9.01
N MET A 226 -5.98 0.32 -9.77
CA MET A 226 -5.56 0.35 -11.17
C MET A 226 -4.08 0.02 -11.33
N GLU A 227 -3.21 0.64 -10.51
CA GLU A 227 -1.77 0.34 -10.54
C GLU A 227 -1.47 -1.10 -10.11
N THR A 228 -2.12 -1.62 -9.06
CA THR A 228 -1.94 -3.02 -8.63
C THR A 228 -2.35 -4.00 -9.73
N LYS A 229 -3.49 -3.75 -10.41
CA LYS A 229 -3.91 -4.57 -11.56
C LYS A 229 -2.92 -4.48 -12.73
N ARG A 230 -2.34 -3.32 -12.99
CA ARG A 230 -1.29 -3.15 -14.01
C ARG A 230 -0.03 -3.95 -13.66
N GLN A 231 0.38 -3.97 -12.38
CA GLN A 231 1.51 -4.78 -11.93
C GLN A 231 1.26 -6.27 -12.07
N LEU A 232 0.04 -6.73 -11.73
CA LEU A 232 -0.39 -8.10 -11.98
C LEU A 232 -0.38 -8.45 -13.47
N ASP A 233 -0.82 -7.54 -14.34
CA ASP A 233 -0.80 -7.75 -15.80
C ASP A 233 0.63 -7.83 -16.34
N VAL A 234 1.55 -6.99 -15.85
CA VAL A 234 2.99 -7.08 -16.20
C VAL A 234 3.55 -8.46 -15.85
N LEU A 235 3.27 -8.96 -14.64
CA LEU A 235 3.72 -10.30 -14.22
C LEU A 235 3.06 -11.40 -15.06
N ASN A 236 1.75 -11.31 -15.31
CA ASN A 236 1.03 -12.30 -16.10
C ASN A 236 1.63 -12.42 -17.50
N ARG A 237 1.85 -11.29 -18.18
CA ARG A 237 2.46 -11.26 -19.51
C ARG A 237 3.90 -11.76 -19.53
N GLN A 238 4.67 -11.50 -18.48
CA GLN A 238 6.03 -12.04 -18.35
C GLN A 238 6.02 -13.56 -18.20
N LEU A 239 5.13 -14.08 -17.35
CA LEU A 239 5.02 -15.50 -17.01
C LEU A 239 4.27 -16.31 -18.09
N GLU A 240 3.63 -15.66 -19.06
CA GLU A 240 3.07 -16.33 -20.25
C GLU A 240 4.15 -17.00 -21.11
N THR A 241 5.37 -16.45 -21.12
CA THR A 241 6.48 -16.92 -21.97
C THR A 241 7.70 -17.39 -21.19
N HIS A 242 7.71 -17.26 -19.87
CA HIS A 242 8.82 -17.68 -19.00
C HIS A 242 8.29 -18.51 -17.83
N GLN A 243 9.00 -19.58 -17.50
CA GLN A 243 8.63 -20.44 -16.37
C GLN A 243 8.74 -19.70 -15.03
N PHE A 244 9.77 -18.85 -14.89
CA PHE A 244 10.03 -17.99 -13.75
C PHE A 244 10.21 -16.55 -14.23
N VAL A 245 10.14 -15.58 -13.32
CA VAL A 245 10.03 -14.17 -13.71
C VAL A 245 11.24 -13.68 -14.51
N ALA A 246 12.43 -14.21 -14.23
CA ALA A 246 13.69 -13.82 -14.86
C ALA A 246 14.22 -14.85 -15.88
N GLY A 247 13.40 -15.83 -16.30
CA GLY A 247 13.77 -16.86 -17.27
C GLY A 247 13.36 -18.27 -16.84
N ASP A 248 14.24 -19.24 -17.09
CA ASP A 248 13.92 -20.68 -16.89
C ASP A 248 14.25 -21.20 -15.48
N ASN A 249 14.98 -20.42 -14.68
CA ASN A 249 15.43 -20.83 -13.35
C ASN A 249 14.75 -20.01 -12.26
N TYR A 250 14.47 -20.65 -11.12
CA TYR A 250 14.00 -20.00 -9.92
C TYR A 250 15.09 -19.13 -9.29
N THR A 251 14.76 -17.88 -8.96
CA THR A 251 15.72 -16.91 -8.44
C THR A 251 15.19 -16.11 -7.25
N ILE A 252 16.06 -15.31 -6.64
CA ILE A 252 15.65 -14.32 -5.63
C ILE A 252 14.63 -13.30 -6.14
N ALA A 253 14.49 -13.09 -7.45
CA ALA A 253 13.44 -12.25 -7.99
C ALA A 253 12.06 -12.90 -7.76
N ASP A 254 11.94 -14.20 -7.98
CA ASP A 254 10.72 -14.96 -7.72
C ASP A 254 10.40 -14.99 -6.22
N ILE A 255 11.40 -15.26 -5.37
CA ILE A 255 11.27 -15.21 -3.90
C ILE A 255 10.80 -13.83 -3.44
N ALA A 256 11.26 -12.76 -4.08
CA ALA A 256 10.86 -11.40 -3.75
C ALA A 256 9.40 -11.10 -4.14
N ILE A 257 8.95 -11.62 -5.28
CA ILE A 257 7.63 -11.29 -5.87
C ILE A 257 6.54 -12.14 -5.23
N TRP A 258 6.75 -13.44 -5.10
CA TRP A 258 5.71 -14.40 -4.73
C TRP A 258 4.96 -14.12 -3.41
N PRO A 259 5.60 -13.61 -2.35
CA PRO A 259 4.88 -13.29 -1.10
C PRO A 259 3.92 -12.09 -1.17
N TRP A 260 3.93 -11.32 -2.27
CA TRP A 260 3.15 -10.09 -2.46
C TRP A 260 2.00 -10.29 -3.45
#